data_AF-A0A1W9R1L6-F1
#
_entry.id   AF-A0A1W9R1L6-F1
#
_cell.length_a   1.000
_cell.length_b   1.000
_cell.length_c   1.000
_cell.angle_alpha   90.00
_cell.angle_beta   90.00
_cell.angle_gamma   90.00
#
_symmetry.space_group_name_H-M   'P 1'
#
loop_
_entity.id
_entity.type
_entity.pdbx_description
1 polymer ?
#
loop_
_entity_poly.entity_id
_entity_poly.type
_entity_poly.pdbx_seq_one_letter_code
_entity_poly.pdbx_strand_id
1 'polypeptide(L)'
;RYIGSLVADFHRNMIRGGIYLYPGTKKNINGKLRLLYECIPVAFLAEQAGGKASDGKRRIMELQPESLHQRSPLFIGSSHMVEKAEYFMNYYSG
;
A
#
# COMPACT_ATOMS: atom_id res chain seq x y z
N ARG A 1 -6.45 11.06 -7.01
CA ARG A 1 -7.67 11.58 -6.32
C ARG A 1 -7.67 11.03 -4.90
N TYR A 2 -8.13 11.80 -3.91
CA TYR A 2 -8.12 11.40 -2.50
C TYR A 2 -9.47 11.74 -1.87
N ILE A 3 -10.26 10.71 -1.53
CA ILE A 3 -11.55 10.81 -0.86
C ILE A 3 -11.37 10.79 0.66
N GLY A 4 -10.29 10.15 1.14
CA GLY A 4 -10.00 10.00 2.56
C GLY A 4 -10.56 8.70 3.16
N SER A 5 -11.06 7.80 2.32
CA SER A 5 -11.45 6.44 2.68
C SER A 5 -10.65 5.45 1.84
N LEU A 6 -9.89 4.58 2.50
CA LEU A 6 -9.07 3.55 1.85
C LEU A 6 -9.89 2.77 0.82
N VAL A 7 -11.05 2.26 1.23
CA VAL A 7 -11.91 1.42 0.39
C VAL A 7 -12.42 2.19 -0.83
N ALA A 8 -12.90 3.43 -0.64
CA ALA A 8 -13.45 4.22 -1.73
C ALA A 8 -12.37 4.64 -2.75
N ASP A 9 -11.19 5.03 -2.27
CA ASP A 9 -10.07 5.40 -3.12
C ASP A 9 -9.50 4.19 -3.86
N PHE A 10 -9.35 3.05 -3.17
CA PHE A 10 -8.92 1.78 -3.76
C PHE A 10 -9.87 1.31 -4.85
N HIS A 11 -11.17 1.22 -4.56
CA HIS A 11 -12.18 0.74 -5.51
C HIS A 11 -12.17 1.54 -6.82
N ARG A 12 -12.10 2.88 -6.72
CA ARG A 12 -12.01 3.73 -7.92
C ARG A 12 -10.73 3.46 -8.71
N ASN A 13 -9.58 3.36 -8.04
CA ASN A 13 -8.30 3.13 -8.70
C ASN A 13 -8.25 1.77 -9.40
N MET A 14 -8.93 0.75 -8.87
CA MET A 14 -9.04 -0.56 -9.51
C MET A 14 -9.79 -0.51 -10.85
N ILE A 15 -10.81 0.35 -10.96
CA ILE A 15 -11.63 0.47 -12.18
C ILE A 15 -10.98 1.41 -13.20
N ARG A 16 -10.41 2.53 -12.74
CA ARG A 16 -9.92 3.61 -13.61
C ARG A 16 -8.41 3.60 -13.83
N GLY A 17 -7.69 2.69 -13.16
CA GLY A 17 -6.25 2.79 -13.00
C GLY A 17 -5.87 3.87 -11.98
N GLY A 18 -4.64 3.77 -11.46
CA GLY A 18 -4.09 4.71 -10.51
C GLY A 18 -3.38 4.04 -9.34
N ILE A 19 -2.94 4.88 -8.40
CA ILE A 19 -2.24 4.45 -7.19
C ILE A 19 -2.84 5.13 -5.96
N TYR A 20 -2.94 4.37 -4.87
CA TYR A 20 -3.20 4.87 -3.54
C TYR A 20 -1.91 4.77 -2.72
N LEU A 21 -1.58 5.85 -2.03
CA LEU A 21 -0.33 6.01 -1.28
C LEU A 21 -0.67 6.41 0.16
N TYR A 22 -0.18 5.63 1.12
CA TYR A 22 -0.21 5.97 2.53
C TYR A 22 1.16 5.64 3.15
N PRO A 23 2.20 6.45 2.88
CA PRO A 23 3.55 6.19 3.35
C PRO A 23 3.68 6.36 4.88
N GLY A 24 4.84 5.96 5.41
CA GLY A 24 5.29 6.37 6.73
C GLY A 24 5.42 7.90 6.82
N THR A 25 5.20 8.44 8.01
CA THR A 25 5.33 9.88 8.30
C THR A 25 6.14 10.08 9.58
N LYS A 26 6.61 11.30 9.87
CA LYS A 26 7.33 11.59 11.12
C LYS A 26 6.56 11.16 12.38
N LYS A 27 5.23 11.31 12.38
CA LYS A 27 4.36 10.89 13.51
C LYS A 27 4.08 9.38 13.51
N ASN A 28 4.06 8.75 12.35
CA ASN A 28 3.74 7.32 12.21
C ASN A 28 4.77 6.69 11.25
N ILE A 29 5.97 6.42 11.78
CA ILE A 29 7.10 5.93 10.98
C ILE A 29 6.73 4.62 10.27
N ASN A 30 6.04 3.72 10.98
CA ASN A 30 5.56 2.44 10.46
C ASN A 30 4.22 2.53 9.71
N GLY A 31 3.85 3.72 9.21
CA GLY A 31 2.56 3.96 8.57
C GLY A 31 1.39 4.01 9.55
N LYS A 32 0.20 4.30 9.01
CA LYS A 32 -1.03 4.48 9.80
C LYS A 32 -2.02 3.34 9.64
N LEU A 33 -2.01 2.64 8.51
CA LEU A 33 -2.94 1.55 8.22
C LEU A 33 -2.50 0.27 8.92
N ARG A 34 -3.46 -0.60 9.22
CA ARG A 34 -3.26 -1.85 9.94
C ARG A 34 -2.97 -2.99 8.98
N LEU A 35 -1.90 -3.71 9.24
CA LEU A 35 -1.42 -4.74 8.35
C LEU A 35 -2.48 -5.83 8.11
N LEU A 36 -3.01 -6.40 9.20
CA LEU A 36 -3.90 -7.56 9.15
C LEU A 36 -5.29 -7.28 8.55
N TYR A 37 -5.90 -6.16 8.88
CA TYR A 37 -7.31 -5.89 8.56
C TYR A 37 -7.55 -4.66 7.68
N GLU A 38 -6.48 -4.00 7.24
CA GLU A 38 -6.56 -2.98 6.19
C GLU A 38 -5.66 -3.34 5.01
N CYS A 39 -4.35 -3.54 5.22
CA CYS A 39 -3.39 -3.70 4.13
C CYS A 39 -3.47 -5.07 3.42
N ILE A 40 -3.38 -6.18 4.17
CA ILE A 40 -3.39 -7.54 3.60
C ILE A 40 -4.67 -7.82 2.80
N PRO A 41 -5.89 -7.50 3.29
CA PRO A 41 -7.11 -7.77 2.54
C PRO A 41 -7.18 -7.05 1.20
N VAL A 42 -6.85 -5.74 1.17
CA VAL A 42 -6.87 -4.98 -0.09
C VAL A 42 -5.70 -5.34 -1.01
N ALA A 43 -4.55 -5.73 -0.45
CA ALA A 43 -3.42 -6.25 -1.21
C ALA A 43 -3.78 -7.52 -1.95
N PHE A 44 -4.44 -8.47 -1.28
CA PHE A 44 -4.93 -9.69 -1.90
C PHE A 44 -5.85 -9.36 -3.09
N LEU A 45 -6.83 -8.47 -2.90
CA LEU A 45 -7.74 -8.05 -3.98
C LEU A 45 -7.01 -7.37 -5.15
N ALA A 46 -6.03 -6.51 -4.86
CA ALA A 46 -5.26 -5.83 -5.89
C ALA A 46 -4.46 -6.81 -6.74
N GLU A 47 -3.77 -7.75 -6.11
CA GLU A 47 -2.98 -8.76 -6.79
C GLU A 47 -3.84 -9.70 -7.65
N GLN A 48 -5.03 -10.09 -7.16
CA GLN A 48 -5.97 -10.89 -7.96
C GLN A 48 -6.49 -10.14 -9.19
N ALA A 49 -6.47 -8.80 -9.19
CA ALA A 49 -6.82 -8.00 -10.35
C ALA A 49 -5.61 -7.61 -11.23
N GLY A 50 -4.43 -8.20 -10.98
CA GLY A 50 -3.19 -7.89 -11.71
C GLY A 50 -2.51 -6.58 -11.29
N GLY A 51 -2.95 -5.97 -10.18
CA GLY A 51 -2.27 -4.85 -9.55
C GLY A 51 -1.14 -5.29 -8.62
N LYS A 52 -0.53 -4.32 -7.93
CA LYS A 52 0.55 -4.54 -6.96
C LYS A 52 0.24 -3.85 -5.64
N ALA A 53 0.72 -4.42 -4.53
CA ALA A 53 0.65 -3.84 -3.20
C ALA A 53 1.97 -4.00 -2.44
N SER A 54 2.51 -2.91 -1.93
CA SER A 54 3.83 -2.83 -1.29
C SER A 54 3.81 -1.95 -0.03
N ASP A 55 4.71 -2.22 0.93
CA ASP A 55 5.02 -1.29 2.04
C ASP A 55 5.96 -0.16 1.60
N GLY A 56 6.30 -0.10 0.31
CA GLY A 56 7.27 0.81 -0.29
C GLY A 56 8.63 0.17 -0.53
N LYS A 57 8.87 -1.03 0.03
CA LYS A 57 10.10 -1.81 -0.16
C LYS A 57 9.83 -3.30 -0.40
N ARG A 58 8.81 -3.87 0.25
CA ARG A 58 8.46 -5.29 0.24
C ARG A 58 6.98 -5.47 -0.10
N ARG A 59 6.67 -6.61 -0.70
CA ARG A 59 5.30 -7.01 -1.03
C ARG A 59 4.47 -7.22 0.24
N ILE A 60 3.26 -6.64 0.29
CA ILE A 60 2.40 -6.71 1.48
C ILE A 60 2.04 -8.15 1.86
N MET A 61 1.74 -8.99 0.86
CA MET A 61 1.35 -10.40 1.07
C MET A 61 2.48 -11.29 1.62
N GLU A 62 3.72 -10.81 1.64
CA GLU A 62 4.88 -11.53 2.18
C GLU A 62 5.28 -11.05 3.60
N LEU A 63 4.59 -10.03 4.12
CA LEU A 63 4.84 -9.54 5.47
C LEU A 63 4.21 -10.48 6.50
N GLN A 64 5.06 -11.13 7.30
CA GLN A 64 4.59 -11.87 8.47
C GLN A 64 4.16 -10.90 9.58
N PRO A 65 2.90 -10.95 10.06
CA PRO A 65 2.45 -10.09 11.15
C PRO A 65 3.08 -10.48 12.49
N GLU A 66 3.57 -9.49 13.23
CA GLU A 66 4.17 -9.63 14.57
C GLU A 66 3.16 -9.32 15.70
N SER A 67 2.10 -8.56 15.40
CA SER A 67 1.05 -8.26 16.37
C SER A 67 -0.30 -7.94 15.71
N LEU A 68 -1.39 -8.11 16.48
CA LEU A 68 -2.75 -7.87 15.99
C LEU A 68 -2.96 -6.44 15.44
N HIS A 69 -2.33 -5.44 16.04
CA HIS A 69 -2.51 -4.04 15.66
C HIS A 69 -1.30 -3.45 14.93
N GLN A 70 -0.43 -4.30 14.37
CA GLN A 70 0.71 -3.86 13.58
C GLN A 70 0.28 -2.92 12.46
N ARG A 71 1.08 -1.87 12.25
CA ARG A 71 0.88 -0.90 11.18
C ARG A 71 1.85 -1.12 10.04
N SER A 72 1.45 -0.70 8.85
CA SER A 72 2.31 -0.68 7.67
C SER A 72 2.03 0.56 6.83
N PRO A 73 3.05 1.11 6.14
CA PRO A 73 2.81 1.89 4.94
C PRO A 73 2.08 1.05 3.88
N LEU A 74 1.40 1.72 2.95
CA LEU A 74 0.71 1.04 1.84
C LEU A 74 0.83 1.83 0.54
N PHE A 75 1.33 1.15 -0.48
CA PHE A 75 1.42 1.61 -1.87
C PHE A 75 0.69 0.57 -2.72
N ILE A 76 -0.47 0.93 -3.28
CA ILE A 76 -1.35 -0.06 -3.93
C ILE A 76 -2.05 0.48 -5.17
N GLY A 77 -2.11 -0.33 -6.22
CA GLY A 77 -2.80 0.02 -7.47
C GLY A 77 -2.12 -0.58 -8.69
N SER A 78 -2.11 0.17 -9.80
CA SER A 78 -1.47 -0.24 -11.05
C SER A 78 0.02 -0.53 -10.86
N SER A 79 0.48 -1.71 -11.27
CA SER A 79 1.80 -2.24 -10.94
C SER A 79 2.95 -1.31 -11.31
N HIS A 80 2.95 -0.76 -12.52
CA HIS A 80 3.96 0.20 -12.98
C HIS A 80 4.05 1.48 -12.13
N MET A 81 2.93 1.93 -11.53
CA MET A 81 2.94 3.09 -10.64
C MET A 81 3.51 2.74 -9.27
N VAL A 82 3.18 1.54 -8.77
CA VAL A 82 3.71 1.05 -7.48
C VAL A 82 5.21 0.82 -7.58
N GLU A 83 5.69 0.20 -8.66
CA GLU A 83 7.13 0.02 -8.94
C GLU A 83 7.86 1.35 -9.05
N LYS A 84 7.26 2.33 -9.72
CA LYS A 84 7.83 3.69 -9.78
C LYS A 84 7.94 4.30 -8.38
N ALA A 85 6.93 4.12 -7.53
CA ALA A 85 6.98 4.60 -6.15
C ALA A 85 8.09 3.88 -5.35
N GLU A 86 8.19 2.55 -5.44
CA GLU A 86 9.26 1.76 -4.82
C GLU A 86 10.65 2.22 -5.27
N TYR A 87 10.82 2.51 -6.57
CA TYR A 87 12.07 3.06 -7.11
C TYR A 87 12.48 4.34 -6.38
N PHE A 88 11.56 5.32 -6.26
CA PHE A 88 11.83 6.57 -5.54
C PHE A 88 12.07 6.33 -4.04
N MET A 89 11.33 5.42 -3.42
CA MET A 89 11.56 5.04 -2.02
C MET A 89 12.97 4.49 -1.83
N ASN A 90 13.44 3.60 -2.70
CA ASN A 90 14.78 3.01 -2.58
C ASN A 90 15.89 4.01 -2.90
N TYR A 91 15.71 4.86 -3.90
CA TYR A 91 16.74 5.81 -4.33
C TYR A 91 16.99 6.94 -3.32
N TYR A 92 15.93 7.43 -2.66
CA TYR A 92 16.01 8.62 -1.79
C TYR A 92 15.92 8.33 -0.28
N SER A 93 15.70 7.09 0.14
CA SER A 93 15.64 6.73 1.57
C SER A 93 16.95 6.16 2.12
N GLY A 94 18.06 6.35 1.39
CA GLY A 94 19.43 6.01 1.80
C GLY A 94 20.14 7.19 2.46
#